data_AF-A0A553FF03-F1
#
_entry.id   AF-A0A553FF03-F1
#
_cell.length_a   1.000
_cell.length_b   1.000
_cell.length_c   1.000
_cell.angle_alpha   90.00
_cell.angle_beta   90.00
_cell.angle_gamma   90.00
#
_symmetry.space_group_name_H-M   'P 1'
#
loop_
_entity.id
_entity.type
_entity.pdbx_description
1 polymer ?
#
loop_
_entity_poly.entity_id
_entity_poly.type
_entity_poly.pdbx_seq_one_letter_code
_entity_poly.pdbx_strand_id
1 'polypeptide(L)'
;MSNPRIFQETEFTVGNETALSDDAFGHVIRVLRLKVGDELTFFNGDGSDYPAILTEVNKKNAKAEVKSGVAIGNESPLNIHLGQGISRGDRMDFTLQKSVELGVNTITPLFTERCGVKLNAERLEKKRQQWQKIVISACEQSGRAVVPQVRAPMALQEWLDEETQALKINLHPRAEHSIMGLPLSSKRVRLLIGPEGGLTDEEIELASNGNYTEVLLGPRVLRTETAALTAITALQCKFGDLS
;
A
#
# COMPACT_ATOMS: atom_id res chain seq x y z
N MET A 1 -19.48 -4.65 17.58
CA MET A 1 -18.84 -4.88 16.27
C MET A 1 -18.38 -3.52 15.78
N SER A 2 -17.15 -3.40 15.27
CA SER A 2 -16.70 -2.14 14.67
C SER A 2 -17.61 -1.78 13.50
N ASN A 3 -17.97 -0.50 13.36
CA ASN A 3 -18.68 -0.02 12.16
C ASN A 3 -17.81 -0.28 10.93
N PRO A 4 -18.38 -0.77 9.81
CA PRO A 4 -17.61 -1.06 8.61
C PRO A 4 -17.09 0.24 7.98
N ARG A 5 -15.81 0.24 7.60
CA ARG A 5 -15.17 1.32 6.85
C ARG A 5 -15.21 1.00 5.36
N ILE A 6 -15.64 1.95 4.55
CA ILE A 6 -15.88 1.78 3.11
C ILE A 6 -15.23 2.92 2.35
N PHE A 7 -14.38 2.58 1.39
CA PHE A 7 -13.77 3.57 0.51
C PHE A 7 -14.72 3.98 -0.62
N GLN A 8 -14.88 5.29 -0.85
CA GLN A 8 -15.43 5.81 -2.11
C GLN A 8 -14.65 7.03 -2.57
N GLU A 9 -14.25 7.04 -3.84
CA GLU A 9 -13.54 8.15 -4.48
C GLU A 9 -14.51 9.28 -4.84
N THR A 10 -15.10 9.90 -3.82
CA THR A 10 -16.03 11.03 -3.91
C THR A 10 -15.79 12.02 -2.79
N GLU A 11 -16.10 13.29 -3.00
CA GLU A 11 -16.15 14.25 -1.91
C GLU A 11 -17.40 14.03 -1.06
N PHE A 12 -17.25 14.11 0.27
CA PHE A 12 -18.34 13.96 1.21
C PHE A 12 -18.69 15.32 1.81
N THR A 13 -20.00 15.64 1.83
CA THR A 13 -20.51 16.85 2.49
C THR A 13 -21.33 16.45 3.70
N VAL A 14 -20.99 17.00 4.86
CA VAL A 14 -21.72 16.74 6.12
C VAL A 14 -23.17 17.21 6.00
N GLY A 15 -24.11 16.37 6.42
CA GLY A 15 -25.55 16.59 6.32
C GLY A 15 -26.19 16.16 5.00
N ASN A 16 -25.39 15.80 3.99
CA ASN A 16 -25.90 15.34 2.70
C ASN A 16 -25.95 13.81 2.62
N GLU A 17 -26.85 13.30 1.78
CA GLU A 17 -26.86 11.90 1.37
C GLU A 17 -25.80 11.63 0.29
N THR A 18 -25.13 10.49 0.41
CA THR A 18 -24.25 9.95 -0.62
C THR A 18 -24.74 8.58 -1.06
N ALA A 19 -24.82 8.37 -2.37
CA ALA A 19 -25.11 7.06 -2.93
C ALA A 19 -23.90 6.13 -2.78
N LEU A 20 -24.16 4.86 -2.45
CA LEU A 20 -23.11 3.84 -2.43
C LEU A 20 -22.69 3.51 -3.86
N SER A 21 -21.38 3.38 -4.10
CA SER A 21 -20.85 2.84 -5.36
C SER A 21 -21.27 1.37 -5.56
N ASP A 22 -21.17 0.84 -6.78
CA ASP A 22 -21.54 -0.56 -7.04
C ASP A 22 -20.73 -1.56 -6.18
N ASP A 23 -19.42 -1.30 -6.04
CA ASP A 23 -18.52 -2.11 -5.20
C ASP A 23 -18.91 -2.00 -3.71
N ALA A 24 -19.16 -0.76 -3.22
CA ALA A 24 -19.61 -0.51 -1.85
C ALA A 24 -20.96 -1.15 -1.56
N PHE A 25 -21.94 -1.04 -2.47
CA PHE A 25 -23.25 -1.67 -2.34
C PHE A 25 -23.14 -3.20 -2.25
N GLY A 26 -22.31 -3.80 -3.09
CA GLY A 26 -22.02 -5.23 -3.04
C GLY A 26 -21.50 -5.67 -1.67
N HIS A 27 -20.51 -4.94 -1.13
CA HIS A 27 -19.93 -5.24 0.17
C HIS A 27 -20.92 -4.98 1.32
N VAL A 28 -21.47 -3.78 1.42
CA VAL A 28 -22.30 -3.32 2.55
C VAL A 28 -23.64 -4.05 2.62
N ILE A 29 -24.34 -4.20 1.49
CA ILE A 29 -25.71 -4.72 1.48
C ILE A 29 -25.75 -6.23 1.23
N ARG A 30 -24.89 -6.78 0.37
CA ARG A 30 -24.95 -8.22 0.05
C ARG A 30 -24.09 -9.07 0.97
N VAL A 31 -22.90 -8.59 1.33
CA VAL A 31 -21.95 -9.33 2.19
C VAL A 31 -22.22 -9.04 3.67
N LEU A 32 -22.20 -7.77 4.08
CA LEU A 32 -22.40 -7.37 5.48
C LEU A 32 -23.88 -7.31 5.89
N ARG A 33 -24.80 -7.23 4.92
CA ARG A 33 -26.26 -7.25 5.12
C ARG A 33 -26.77 -6.14 6.02
N LEU A 34 -26.17 -4.95 5.93
CA LEU A 34 -26.63 -3.77 6.63
C LEU A 34 -28.02 -3.32 6.13
N LYS A 35 -28.76 -2.63 6.99
CA LYS A 35 -30.11 -2.14 6.78
C LYS A 35 -30.17 -0.62 7.02
N VAL A 36 -31.30 -0.03 6.64
CA VAL A 36 -31.60 1.37 7.01
C VAL A 36 -31.50 1.53 8.53
N GLY A 37 -30.79 2.58 8.96
CA GLY A 37 -30.46 2.86 10.35
C GLY A 37 -29.11 2.32 10.82
N ASP A 38 -28.48 1.40 10.08
CA ASP A 38 -27.15 0.90 10.43
C ASP A 38 -26.06 1.94 10.12
N GLU A 39 -25.04 1.96 10.96
CA GLU A 39 -23.89 2.86 10.84
C GLU A 39 -22.80 2.26 9.95
N LEU A 40 -22.11 3.14 9.22
CA LEU A 40 -20.89 2.85 8.49
C LEU A 40 -19.99 4.08 8.49
N THR A 41 -18.75 3.92 8.05
CA THR A 41 -17.80 5.03 7.93
C THR A 41 -17.27 5.08 6.52
N PHE A 42 -17.48 6.20 5.83
CA PHE A 42 -16.84 6.42 4.55
C PHE A 42 -15.44 7.03 4.74
N PHE A 43 -14.57 6.83 3.75
CA PHE A 43 -13.36 7.62 3.57
C PHE A 43 -13.03 7.66 2.07
N ASN A 44 -12.32 8.69 1.64
CA ASN A 44 -12.01 8.95 0.22
C ASN A 44 -10.50 9.06 -0.05
N GLY A 45 -9.64 8.84 0.96
CA GLY A 45 -8.19 8.98 0.82
C GLY A 45 -7.63 10.35 1.24
N ASP A 46 -8.48 11.31 1.64
CA ASP A 46 -8.06 12.66 2.06
C ASP A 46 -7.49 12.74 3.49
N GLY A 47 -7.40 11.60 4.18
CA GLY A 47 -6.97 11.54 5.58
C GLY A 47 -8.10 11.70 6.61
N SER A 48 -9.37 11.73 6.18
CA SER A 48 -10.53 11.82 7.08
C SER A 48 -11.47 10.63 6.95
N ASP A 49 -12.11 10.32 8.08
CA ASP A 49 -13.26 9.42 8.17
C ASP A 49 -14.55 10.22 8.21
N TYR A 50 -15.58 9.67 7.60
CA TYR A 50 -16.90 10.27 7.46
C TYR A 50 -17.96 9.30 7.99
N PRO A 51 -18.23 9.29 9.31
CA PRO A 51 -19.31 8.51 9.89
C PRO A 51 -20.64 8.83 9.22
N ALA A 52 -21.38 7.80 8.85
CA ALA A 52 -22.62 7.88 8.09
C ALA A 52 -23.64 6.85 8.57
N ILE A 53 -24.92 7.14 8.30
CA ILE A 53 -26.04 6.23 8.62
C ILE A 53 -26.76 5.89 7.33
N LEU A 54 -27.03 4.61 7.09
CA LEU A 54 -27.84 4.19 5.93
C LEU A 54 -29.26 4.76 6.05
N THR A 55 -29.68 5.54 5.06
CA THR A 55 -31.01 6.14 4.99
C THR A 55 -31.93 5.42 4.01
N GLU A 56 -31.36 4.80 2.97
CA GLU A 56 -32.11 4.12 1.91
C GLU A 56 -31.41 2.83 1.51
N VAL A 57 -32.15 1.72 1.39
CA VAL A 57 -31.67 0.45 0.84
C VAL A 57 -32.73 -0.15 -0.06
N ASN A 58 -32.46 -0.21 -1.36
CA ASN A 58 -33.30 -0.88 -2.35
C ASN A 58 -32.56 -2.08 -2.98
N LYS A 59 -33.20 -2.75 -3.95
CA LYS A 59 -32.64 -3.95 -4.62
C LYS A 59 -31.30 -3.71 -5.32
N LYS A 60 -31.01 -2.49 -5.77
CA LYS A 60 -29.83 -2.14 -6.59
C LYS A 60 -29.09 -0.88 -6.16
N ASN A 61 -29.60 -0.14 -5.18
CA ASN A 61 -28.97 1.08 -4.71
C ASN A 61 -29.14 1.21 -3.20
N ALA A 62 -28.23 1.95 -2.57
CA ALA A 62 -28.34 2.35 -1.19
C ALA A 62 -27.78 3.77 -1.05
N LYS A 63 -28.24 4.50 -0.04
CA LYS A 63 -27.71 5.81 0.33
C LYS A 63 -27.45 5.86 1.82
N ALA A 64 -26.47 6.68 2.19
CA ALA A 64 -26.21 7.01 3.57
C ALA A 64 -26.03 8.52 3.75
N GLU A 65 -26.52 9.05 4.86
CA GLU A 65 -26.33 10.45 5.25
C GLU A 65 -25.00 10.59 6.00
N VAL A 66 -24.13 11.49 5.55
CA VAL A 66 -22.85 11.79 6.20
C VAL A 66 -23.10 12.66 7.43
N LYS A 67 -22.68 12.20 8.62
CA LYS A 67 -22.97 12.89 9.89
C LYS A 67 -21.87 13.84 10.34
N SER A 68 -20.61 13.54 10.01
CA SER A 68 -19.45 14.36 10.38
C SER A 68 -18.25 14.03 9.49
N GLY A 69 -17.21 14.86 9.56
CA GLY A 69 -15.88 14.57 9.00
C GLY A 69 -14.85 14.64 10.13
N VAL A 70 -14.04 13.59 10.26
CA VAL A 70 -13.07 13.42 11.36
C VAL A 70 -11.70 13.15 10.76
N ALA A 71 -10.76 14.07 10.94
CA ALA A 71 -9.38 13.85 10.52
C ALA A 71 -8.75 12.69 11.30
N ILE A 72 -8.11 11.77 10.59
CA ILE A 72 -7.45 10.60 11.15
C ILE A 72 -5.93 10.82 11.15
N GLY A 73 -5.33 10.78 12.34
CA GLY A 73 -3.90 10.99 12.55
C GLY A 73 -3.09 9.71 12.75
N ASN A 74 -3.40 8.64 12.00
CA ASN A 74 -2.73 7.34 12.12
C ASN A 74 -1.74 7.02 10.99
N GLU A 75 -1.40 8.02 10.17
CA GLU A 75 -0.35 7.87 9.15
C GLU A 75 1.03 8.10 9.77
N SER A 76 1.96 7.21 9.46
CA SER A 76 3.35 7.35 9.89
C SER A 76 3.99 8.64 9.34
N PRO A 77 4.83 9.33 10.13
CA PRO A 77 5.60 10.47 9.65
C PRO A 77 6.69 10.08 8.64
N LEU A 78 6.97 8.78 8.48
CA LEU A 78 7.93 8.22 7.53
C LEU A 78 7.23 7.89 6.22
N ASN A 79 7.66 8.54 5.14
CA ASN A 79 7.14 8.27 3.81
C ASN A 79 7.92 7.13 3.14
N ILE A 80 7.35 5.93 3.08
CA ILE A 80 7.95 4.77 2.42
C ILE A 80 7.35 4.58 1.02
N HIS A 81 8.23 4.59 0.02
CA HIS A 81 7.94 4.17 -1.35
C HIS A 81 8.58 2.80 -1.60
N LEU A 82 7.74 1.77 -1.69
CA LEU A 82 8.14 0.40 -1.96
C LEU A 82 8.23 0.16 -3.48
N GLY A 83 9.44 -0.09 -3.97
CA GLY A 83 9.68 -0.70 -5.28
C GLY A 83 9.70 -2.22 -5.13
N GLN A 84 8.61 -2.88 -5.52
CA GLN A 84 8.43 -4.32 -5.33
C GLN A 84 8.54 -5.06 -6.68
N GLY A 85 9.56 -5.88 -6.84
CA GLY A 85 9.67 -6.81 -7.95
C GLY A 85 8.43 -7.69 -8.04
N ILE A 86 7.81 -7.76 -9.22
CA ILE A 86 6.54 -8.45 -9.40
C ILE A 86 6.70 -9.95 -9.15
N SER A 87 5.97 -10.40 -8.14
CA SER A 87 5.92 -11.79 -7.69
C SER A 87 4.76 -12.58 -8.28
N ARG A 88 4.87 -13.90 -8.32
CA ARG A 88 3.83 -14.80 -8.86
C ARG A 88 2.81 -15.18 -7.78
N GLY A 89 1.58 -15.38 -8.23
CA GLY A 89 0.48 -15.82 -7.36
C GLY A 89 0.18 -14.83 -6.24
N ASP A 90 -0.21 -15.35 -5.08
CA ASP A 90 -0.75 -14.55 -3.97
C ASP A 90 0.33 -13.82 -3.16
N ARG A 91 1.62 -14.00 -3.47
CA ARG A 91 2.73 -13.37 -2.73
C ARG A 91 2.76 -11.85 -2.90
N MET A 92 2.50 -11.38 -4.11
CA MET A 92 2.38 -9.95 -4.39
C MET A 92 1.19 -9.38 -3.64
N ASP A 93 0.04 -10.05 -3.71
CA ASP A 93 -1.20 -9.62 -3.06
C ASP A 93 -1.02 -9.56 -1.53
N PHE A 94 -0.36 -10.55 -0.93
CA PHE A 94 0.01 -10.55 0.50
C PHE A 94 0.97 -9.41 0.86
N THR A 95 2.00 -9.18 0.05
CA THR A 95 2.97 -8.09 0.27
C THR A 95 2.31 -6.73 0.21
N LEU A 96 1.41 -6.51 -0.76
CA LEU A 96 0.63 -5.28 -0.88
C LEU A 96 -0.26 -5.08 0.34
N GLN A 97 -1.07 -6.08 0.72
CA GLN A 97 -1.95 -5.98 1.88
C GLN A 97 -1.17 -5.63 3.15
N LYS A 98 -0.10 -6.36 3.43
CA LYS A 98 0.67 -6.19 4.67
C LYS A 98 1.57 -4.96 4.68
N SER A 99 2.08 -4.53 3.53
CA SER A 99 2.80 -3.25 3.45
C SER A 99 1.90 -2.05 3.74
N VAL A 100 0.62 -2.11 3.35
CA VAL A 100 -0.38 -1.08 3.69
C VAL A 100 -0.67 -1.05 5.18
N GLU A 101 -0.88 -2.21 5.80
CA GLU A 101 -1.07 -2.32 7.25
C GLU A 101 0.14 -1.76 8.03
N LEU A 102 1.35 -1.89 7.47
CA LEU A 102 2.59 -1.34 8.04
C LEU A 102 2.88 0.10 7.62
N GLY A 103 1.93 0.82 7.03
CA GLY A 103 2.05 2.26 6.77
C GLY A 103 2.85 2.65 5.53
N VAL A 104 3.01 1.78 4.51
CA VAL A 104 3.61 2.20 3.22
C VAL A 104 2.77 3.28 2.56
N ASN A 105 3.38 4.24 1.86
CA ASN A 105 2.67 5.38 1.24
C ASN A 105 2.52 5.23 -0.27
N THR A 106 3.45 4.54 -0.92
CA THR A 106 3.42 4.35 -2.38
C THR A 106 4.05 3.02 -2.72
N ILE A 107 3.47 2.33 -3.70
CA ILE A 107 3.99 1.05 -4.18
C ILE A 107 4.14 1.13 -5.69
N THR A 108 5.34 0.86 -6.18
CA THR A 108 5.61 0.65 -7.61
C THR A 108 5.95 -0.81 -7.84
N PRO A 109 5.11 -1.56 -8.59
CA PRO A 109 5.48 -2.88 -9.08
C PRO A 109 6.60 -2.77 -10.13
N LEU A 110 7.65 -3.57 -9.99
CA LEU A 110 8.84 -3.50 -10.86
C LEU A 110 9.00 -4.76 -11.71
N PHE A 111 9.23 -4.55 -13.00
CA PHE A 111 9.78 -5.57 -13.88
C PHE A 111 11.28 -5.68 -13.63
N THR A 112 11.69 -6.85 -13.18
CA THR A 112 13.07 -7.28 -12.93
C THR A 112 13.37 -8.47 -13.82
N GLU A 113 14.65 -8.80 -14.01
CA GLU A 113 15.07 -9.88 -14.89
C GLU A 113 14.49 -11.24 -14.46
N ARG A 114 14.48 -11.50 -13.15
CA ARG A 114 13.93 -12.73 -12.57
C ARG A 114 12.41 -12.67 -12.34
N CYS A 115 11.75 -11.65 -12.88
CA CYS A 115 10.29 -11.60 -12.90
C CYS A 115 9.74 -12.56 -13.95
N GLY A 116 9.02 -13.58 -13.50
CA GLY A 116 8.41 -14.56 -14.38
C GLY A 116 7.10 -14.13 -15.04
N VAL A 117 6.69 -12.87 -14.90
CA VAL A 117 5.38 -12.38 -15.33
C VAL A 117 5.53 -11.52 -16.58
N LYS A 118 5.04 -12.04 -17.72
CA LYS A 118 4.91 -11.28 -18.97
C LYS A 118 3.43 -11.04 -19.26
N LEU A 119 2.97 -9.81 -19.06
CA LEU A 119 1.61 -9.39 -19.36
C LEU A 119 1.63 -8.32 -20.46
N ASN A 120 0.60 -8.30 -21.30
CA ASN A 120 0.37 -7.17 -22.20
C ASN A 120 -0.17 -5.97 -21.42
N ALA A 121 -0.19 -4.78 -22.05
CA ALA A 121 -0.59 -3.54 -21.38
C ALA A 121 -2.00 -3.60 -20.76
N GLU A 122 -2.98 -4.18 -21.47
CA GLU A 122 -4.36 -4.29 -20.96
C GLU A 122 -4.46 -5.19 -19.72
N ARG A 123 -3.78 -6.35 -19.72
CA ARG A 123 -3.77 -7.25 -18.56
C ARG A 123 -2.99 -6.65 -17.39
N LEU A 124 -1.95 -5.89 -17.69
CA LEU A 124 -1.14 -5.20 -16.68
C LEU A 124 -1.96 -4.13 -15.95
N GLU A 125 -2.73 -3.33 -16.69
CA GLU A 125 -3.62 -2.33 -16.10
C GLU A 125 -4.73 -2.96 -15.26
N LYS A 126 -5.36 -4.04 -15.75
CA LYS A 126 -6.33 -4.82 -14.96
C LYS A 126 -5.71 -5.37 -13.68
N LYS A 127 -4.46 -5.86 -13.74
CA LYS A 127 -3.75 -6.38 -12.57
C LYS A 127 -3.41 -5.25 -11.58
N ARG A 128 -2.99 -4.08 -12.07
CA ARG A 128 -2.77 -2.88 -11.25
C ARG A 128 -4.04 -2.43 -10.53
N GLN A 129 -5.18 -2.44 -11.22
CA GLN A 129 -6.49 -2.12 -10.61
C GLN A 129 -6.86 -3.14 -9.52
N GLN A 130 -6.61 -4.43 -9.75
CA GLN A 130 -6.80 -5.47 -8.72
C GLN A 130 -5.91 -5.20 -7.49
N TRP A 131 -4.65 -4.84 -7.70
CA TRP A 131 -3.74 -4.47 -6.61
C TRP A 131 -4.20 -3.22 -5.86
N GLN A 132 -4.70 -2.20 -6.55
CA GLN A 132 -5.28 -1.03 -5.90
C GLN A 132 -6.49 -1.40 -5.04
N LYS A 133 -7.33 -2.33 -5.49
CA LYS A 133 -8.45 -2.86 -4.67
C LYS A 133 -7.96 -3.56 -3.41
N ILE A 134 -6.88 -4.35 -3.48
CA ILE A 134 -6.27 -4.97 -2.29
C ILE A 134 -5.77 -3.90 -1.31
N VAL A 135 -5.13 -2.85 -1.81
CA VAL A 135 -4.65 -1.72 -0.99
C VAL A 135 -5.82 -0.99 -0.33
N ILE A 136 -6.90 -0.73 -1.06
CA ILE A 136 -8.12 -0.12 -0.51
C ILE A 136 -8.70 -0.99 0.61
N SER A 137 -8.90 -2.29 0.39
CA SER A 137 -9.43 -3.19 1.42
C SER A 137 -8.51 -3.32 2.64
N ALA A 138 -7.19 -3.20 2.45
CA ALA A 138 -6.26 -3.13 3.57
C ALA A 138 -6.42 -1.82 4.36
N CYS A 139 -6.72 -0.68 3.71
CA CYS A 139 -7.04 0.58 4.39
C CYS A 139 -8.36 0.49 5.16
N GLU A 140 -9.40 -0.10 4.55
CA GLU A 140 -10.69 -0.38 5.20
C GLU A 140 -10.52 -1.17 6.51
N GLN A 141 -9.62 -2.17 6.51
CA GLN A 141 -9.38 -3.02 7.67
C GLN A 141 -8.43 -2.39 8.71
N SER A 142 -7.34 -1.76 8.26
CA SER A 142 -6.31 -1.17 9.14
C SER A 142 -6.70 0.17 9.74
N GLY A 143 -7.74 0.81 9.22
CA GLY A 143 -8.20 2.11 9.68
C GLY A 143 -7.46 3.30 9.06
N ARG A 144 -6.64 3.09 8.03
CA ARG A 144 -5.97 4.18 7.31
C ARG A 144 -6.98 4.97 6.47
N ALA A 145 -6.93 6.29 6.61
CA ALA A 145 -7.79 7.20 5.84
C ALA A 145 -7.09 7.79 4.61
N VAL A 146 -5.79 7.53 4.44
CA VAL A 146 -5.03 7.83 3.22
C VAL A 146 -4.76 6.51 2.49
N VAL A 147 -5.15 6.44 1.20
CA VAL A 147 -4.98 5.23 0.39
C VAL A 147 -3.65 5.28 -0.36
N PRO A 148 -2.72 4.33 -0.13
CA PRO A 148 -1.49 4.26 -0.90
C PRO A 148 -1.75 4.07 -2.39
N GLN A 149 -0.98 4.78 -3.21
CA GLN A 149 -1.06 4.61 -4.66
C GLN A 149 -0.27 3.37 -5.09
N VAL A 150 -0.92 2.48 -5.85
CA VAL A 150 -0.23 1.48 -6.68
C VAL A 150 0.04 2.09 -8.06
N ARG A 151 1.29 2.50 -8.26
CA ARG A 151 1.75 3.11 -9.52
C ARG A 151 1.70 2.11 -10.67
N ALA A 152 1.72 2.63 -11.89
CA ALA A 152 1.88 1.80 -13.09
C ALA A 152 3.16 0.94 -12.97
N PRO A 153 3.10 -0.36 -13.30
CA PRO A 153 4.29 -1.19 -13.29
C PRO A 153 5.30 -0.69 -14.31
N MET A 154 6.57 -0.64 -13.94
CA MET A 154 7.64 -0.07 -14.78
C MET A 154 8.93 -0.88 -14.67
N ALA A 155 9.89 -0.61 -15.56
CA ALA A 155 11.18 -1.29 -15.52
C ALA A 155 11.98 -0.85 -14.29
N LEU A 156 12.80 -1.76 -13.73
CA LEU A 156 13.67 -1.44 -12.60
C LEU A 156 14.54 -0.21 -12.89
N GLN A 157 15.20 -0.18 -14.05
CA GLN A 157 16.04 0.94 -14.49
C GLN A 157 15.30 2.28 -14.43
N GLU A 158 14.13 2.35 -15.07
CA GLU A 158 13.32 3.58 -15.10
C GLU A 158 12.96 4.06 -13.68
N TRP A 159 12.69 3.14 -12.76
CA TRP A 159 12.40 3.48 -11.38
C TRP A 159 13.63 3.91 -10.58
N LEU A 160 14.82 3.38 -10.89
CA LEU A 160 16.07 3.79 -10.24
C LEU A 160 16.54 5.17 -10.70
N ASP A 161 16.24 5.53 -11.96
CA ASP A 161 16.60 6.80 -12.58
C ASP A 161 15.74 7.99 -12.12
N GLU A 162 14.61 7.72 -11.44
CA GLU A 162 13.78 8.79 -10.88
C GLU A 162 14.53 9.61 -9.82
N GLU A 163 14.63 10.91 -10.04
CA GLU A 163 15.19 11.84 -9.07
C GLU A 163 14.38 11.84 -7.77
N THR A 164 15.10 11.80 -6.64
CA THR A 164 14.47 11.75 -5.32
C THR A 164 15.45 12.15 -4.23
N GLN A 165 14.92 12.78 -3.18
CA GLN A 165 15.64 13.12 -1.95
C GLN A 165 15.39 12.08 -0.84
N ALA A 166 14.84 10.92 -1.20
CA ALA A 166 14.62 9.82 -0.27
C ALA A 166 15.92 9.08 0.04
N LEU A 167 16.01 8.53 1.24
CA LEU A 167 16.99 7.51 1.58
C LEU A 167 16.70 6.26 0.73
N LYS A 168 17.62 5.92 -0.17
CA LYS A 168 17.49 4.79 -1.08
C LYS A 168 18.09 3.53 -0.45
N ILE A 169 17.31 2.47 -0.35
CA ILE A 169 17.68 1.23 0.35
C ILE A 169 17.36 0.03 -0.52
N ASN A 170 18.30 -0.89 -0.67
CA ASN A 170 18.08 -2.22 -1.22
C ASN A 170 18.54 -3.28 -0.23
N LEU A 171 17.92 -4.47 -0.26
CA LEU A 171 18.30 -5.57 0.61
C LEU A 171 19.38 -6.42 -0.06
N HIS A 172 20.48 -6.67 0.64
CA HIS A 172 21.54 -7.53 0.14
C HIS A 172 22.10 -8.43 1.27
N PRO A 173 22.22 -9.77 1.05
CA PRO A 173 22.69 -10.69 2.08
C PRO A 173 24.14 -10.47 2.55
N ARG A 174 24.94 -9.70 1.80
CA ARG A 174 26.35 -9.39 2.13
C ARG A 174 26.57 -7.94 2.54
N ALA A 175 25.49 -7.18 2.75
CA ALA A 175 25.60 -5.80 3.19
C ALA A 175 26.25 -5.70 4.57
N GLU A 176 27.09 -4.68 4.76
CA GLU A 176 27.74 -4.41 6.05
C GLU A 176 26.82 -3.66 7.03
N HIS A 177 25.85 -2.92 6.50
CA HIS A 177 24.96 -2.07 7.28
C HIS A 177 23.67 -2.80 7.62
N SER A 178 23.15 -2.57 8.83
CA SER A 178 21.76 -2.91 9.18
C SER A 178 20.88 -1.67 9.09
N ILE A 179 19.56 -1.86 8.95
CA ILE A 179 18.60 -0.75 9.03
C ILE A 179 18.78 0.04 10.34
N MET A 180 19.11 -0.65 11.45
CA MET A 180 19.38 -0.04 12.76
C MET A 180 20.66 0.80 12.80
N GLY A 181 21.59 0.63 11.86
CA GLY A 181 22.80 1.45 11.72
C GLY A 181 22.65 2.71 10.86
N LEU A 182 21.59 2.83 10.05
CA LEU A 182 21.43 3.95 9.11
C LEU A 182 21.20 5.31 9.81
N PRO A 183 21.78 6.42 9.35
CA PRO A 183 21.41 7.75 9.85
C PRO A 183 20.01 8.15 9.36
N LEU A 184 19.26 8.92 10.16
CA LEU A 184 18.04 9.57 9.69
C LEU A 184 18.42 10.77 8.81
N SER A 185 18.72 10.51 7.53
CA SER A 185 19.04 11.57 6.56
C SER A 185 17.80 12.17 5.89
N SER A 186 16.68 11.44 5.89
CA SER A 186 15.44 11.83 5.23
C SER A 186 14.23 11.17 5.89
N LYS A 187 13.09 11.88 5.94
CA LYS A 187 11.78 11.29 6.30
C LYS A 187 11.13 10.56 5.13
N ARG A 188 11.85 10.39 4.01
CA ARG A 188 11.38 9.67 2.84
C ARG A 188 12.34 8.51 2.57
N VAL A 189 11.81 7.33 2.30
CA VAL A 189 12.57 6.12 2.00
C VAL A 189 12.09 5.53 0.69
N ARG A 190 13.03 5.17 -0.19
CA ARG A 190 12.77 4.31 -1.35
C ARG A 190 13.36 2.95 -1.05
N LEU A 191 12.48 1.96 -0.89
CA LEU A 191 12.86 0.60 -0.54
C LEU A 191 12.70 -0.30 -1.76
N LEU A 192 13.81 -0.84 -2.25
CA LEU A 192 13.84 -1.82 -3.34
C LEU A 192 13.83 -3.25 -2.78
N ILE A 193 12.84 -4.03 -3.21
CA ILE A 193 12.72 -5.46 -2.92
C ILE A 193 12.57 -6.21 -4.25
N GLY A 194 13.46 -7.17 -4.52
CA GLY A 194 13.37 -8.03 -5.70
C GLY A 194 12.23 -9.07 -5.62
N PRO A 195 11.92 -9.79 -6.71
CA PRO A 195 10.94 -10.88 -6.70
C PRO A 195 11.48 -12.12 -5.97
N GLU A 196 10.76 -13.25 -6.03
CA GLU A 196 11.13 -14.53 -5.41
C GLU A 196 12.49 -15.06 -5.85
N GLY A 197 12.89 -14.74 -7.09
CA GLY A 197 14.21 -15.08 -7.63
C GLY A 197 15.34 -14.16 -7.14
N GLY A 198 15.02 -13.13 -6.35
CA GLY A 198 15.94 -12.05 -6.02
C GLY A 198 16.24 -11.15 -7.23
N LEU A 199 17.13 -10.18 -7.00
CA LEU A 199 17.74 -9.37 -8.05
C LEU A 199 18.97 -10.12 -8.62
N THR A 200 19.33 -9.84 -9.87
CA THR A 200 20.62 -10.28 -10.43
C THR A 200 21.77 -9.42 -9.92
N ASP A 201 23.01 -9.86 -10.14
CA ASP A 201 24.19 -9.09 -9.74
C ASP A 201 24.24 -7.76 -10.54
N GLU A 202 23.84 -7.77 -11.82
CA GLU A 202 23.71 -6.58 -12.66
C GLU A 202 22.65 -5.60 -12.14
N GLU A 203 21.50 -6.10 -11.66
CA GLU A 203 20.46 -5.27 -11.06
C GLU A 203 20.89 -4.67 -9.71
N ILE A 204 21.71 -5.40 -8.93
CA ILE A 204 22.29 -4.91 -7.68
C ILE A 204 23.32 -3.82 -7.98
N GLU A 205 24.22 -4.03 -8.94
CA GLU A 205 25.18 -3.00 -9.39
C GLU A 205 24.45 -1.76 -9.90
N LEU A 206 23.35 -1.94 -10.63
CA LEU A 206 22.53 -0.84 -11.10
C LEU A 206 21.92 -0.03 -9.96
N ALA A 207 21.39 -0.69 -8.93
CA ALA A 207 20.88 -0.02 -7.74
C ALA A 207 22.00 0.74 -7.00
N SER A 208 23.18 0.14 -6.88
CA SER A 208 24.36 0.78 -6.29
C SER A 208 24.80 2.03 -7.05
N ASN A 209 24.79 1.99 -8.39
CA ASN A 209 25.03 3.17 -9.24
C ASN A 209 23.96 4.26 -9.04
N GLY A 210 22.73 3.86 -8.72
CA GLY A 210 21.64 4.75 -8.31
C GLY A 210 21.76 5.31 -6.88
N ASN A 211 22.86 5.06 -6.18
CA ASN A 211 23.11 5.39 -4.78
C ASN A 211 22.15 4.71 -3.79
N TYR A 212 21.70 3.48 -4.08
CA TYR A 212 20.99 2.67 -3.09
C TYR A 212 21.98 2.11 -2.07
N THR A 213 21.67 2.29 -0.79
CA THR A 213 22.46 1.73 0.31
C THR A 213 22.00 0.31 0.58
N GLU A 214 22.93 -0.63 0.45
CA GLU A 214 22.68 -2.03 0.79
C GLU A 214 22.49 -2.22 2.30
N VAL A 215 21.44 -2.94 2.69
CA VAL A 215 21.21 -3.32 4.09
C VAL A 215 20.97 -4.80 4.29
N LEU A 216 21.46 -5.30 5.44
CA LEU A 216 21.34 -6.66 5.88
C LEU A 216 20.13 -6.82 6.83
N LEU A 217 19.31 -7.84 6.58
CA LEU A 217 18.19 -8.24 7.45
C LEU A 217 18.50 -9.52 8.22
N GLY A 218 19.55 -9.45 9.03
CA GLY A 218 20.04 -10.60 9.80
C GLY A 218 20.67 -11.69 8.93
N PRO A 219 21.09 -12.81 9.54
CA PRO A 219 21.95 -13.81 8.88
C PRO A 219 21.18 -14.85 8.04
N ARG A 220 19.84 -14.78 7.99
CA ARG A 220 19.00 -15.79 7.32
C ARG A 220 18.45 -15.22 6.02
N VAL A 221 18.45 -16.04 4.97
CA VAL A 221 17.78 -15.69 3.72
C VAL A 221 16.27 -15.68 3.95
N LEU A 222 15.66 -14.50 3.84
CA LEU A 222 14.22 -14.31 3.94
C LEU A 222 13.58 -14.49 2.56
N ARG A 223 12.33 -14.98 2.53
CA ARG A 223 11.51 -14.90 1.32
C ARG A 223 11.18 -13.45 1.01
N THR A 224 10.94 -13.14 -0.26
CA THR A 224 10.61 -11.79 -0.75
C THR A 224 9.54 -11.09 0.07
N GLU A 225 8.41 -11.74 0.30
CA GLU A 225 7.30 -11.18 1.07
C GLU A 225 7.73 -10.92 2.51
N THR A 226 8.47 -11.84 3.14
CA THR A 226 8.97 -11.66 4.51
C THR A 226 10.02 -10.55 4.59
N ALA A 227 10.88 -10.43 3.58
CA ALA A 227 11.92 -9.41 3.52
C ALA A 227 11.32 -8.01 3.41
N ALA A 228 10.31 -7.82 2.55
CA ALA A 228 9.58 -6.56 2.42
C ALA A 228 8.96 -6.13 3.77
N LEU A 229 8.19 -7.02 4.40
CA LEU A 229 7.50 -6.70 5.65
C LEU A 229 8.48 -6.46 6.81
N THR A 230 9.56 -7.25 6.88
CA THR A 230 10.60 -7.07 7.90
C THR A 230 11.31 -5.73 7.72
N ALA A 231 11.66 -5.36 6.49
CA ALA A 231 12.28 -4.08 6.18
C ALA A 231 11.39 -2.90 6.54
N ILE A 232 10.12 -2.93 6.12
CA ILE A 232 9.15 -1.87 6.43
C ILE A 232 8.97 -1.75 7.94
N THR A 233 8.78 -2.86 8.65
CA THR A 233 8.64 -2.86 10.12
C THR A 233 9.88 -2.27 10.80
N ALA A 234 11.09 -2.68 10.39
CA ALA A 234 12.32 -2.15 10.96
C ALA A 234 12.50 -0.65 10.69
N LEU A 235 12.12 -0.17 9.50
CA LEU A 235 12.12 1.24 9.16
C LEU A 235 11.11 2.03 10.01
N GLN A 236 9.89 1.52 10.17
CA GLN A 236 8.86 2.15 11.01
C GLN A 236 9.26 2.17 12.49
N CYS A 237 9.80 1.09 13.05
CA CYS A 237 10.29 1.07 14.43
C CYS A 237 11.45 2.04 14.68
N LYS A 238 12.20 2.39 13.64
CA LYS A 238 13.37 3.26 13.78
C LYS A 238 13.07 4.73 13.50
N PHE A 239 12.27 4.99 12.47
CA PHE A 239 12.10 6.32 11.89
C PHE A 239 10.62 6.74 11.75
N GLY A 240 9.70 5.81 12.00
CA GLY A 240 8.26 6.00 11.88
C GLY A 240 7.56 6.07 13.23
N ASP A 241 6.44 5.36 13.33
CA ASP A 241 5.47 5.41 14.43
C ASP A 241 5.32 4.07 15.19
N LEU A 242 6.14 3.06 14.88
CA LEU A 242 6.15 1.76 15.58
C LEU A 242 7.19 1.70 16.72
N SER A 243 7.59 2.85 17.28
CA SER A 243 8.60 2.99 18.34
C SER A 243 8.02 3.44 19.66
#